data_AF-D2RJD1-F1
#
_entry.id   AF-D2RJD1-F1
#
_cell.length_a   1.000
_cell.length_b   1.000
_cell.length_c   1.000
_cell.angle_alpha   90.00
_cell.angle_beta   90.00
_cell.angle_gamma   90.00
#
_symmetry.space_group_name_H-M   'P 1'
#
loop_
_entity.id
_entity.type
_entity.pdbx_description
1 polymer ?
#
loop_
_entity_poly.entity_id
_entity_poly.type
_entity_poly.pdbx_seq_one_letter_code
_entity_poly.pdbx_strand_id
1 'polypeptide(L)'
;MDLVKKTPAEKEEAFRLLQKLYASEPIKPRKPPAPLPETLQQLRAMEKDGESRYETTPELFVRQGMAAAAYEDDTVYDLPVLHYYPTYRVLTDQELRGYFGWRTRLRHQQLERTSLTYAFLYIYELLNQIGVENPQDGYDKLKSFGDNYGMLDDRILPYLHQWLRDYVLYWQLDPKLLPETKRSRQDEAYLVLENYKNVSDQELFEALDLFSTYHISRSRLYKQQPEDTIRLLGRIYRMIQAYWESHRKKGFLLEHVGGPSYDWLELFANAVFLRREDNRDFTLQVNPVCVYRDRNGVWTFRHLDYTAKQLRKLGKLMKTLDGLLRDELDFPQPLQQPLSYKWLTRLVHQAVEEERKEQAEAEKRKVVFHLDQLDRIRQDAAVTRDKLMTEEERREEVLPAIPEQPDPSATWERGNRLAGSPDGSDWEDTSARASSPAGENPPAPESSGLPWNLTEDEYHYLKDLLYGRDTSWTGTKGLMPSILTDSINEKCYEEFGDTVLEAGDPPSVIEDYLEDLKGTIEP
;
A
#
# COMPACT_ATOMS: atom_id res chain seq x y z
N MET A 1 60.48 -28.95 17.81
CA MET A 1 60.68 -28.18 19.06
C MET A 1 60.43 -29.13 20.21
N ASP A 2 61.49 -29.53 20.89
CA ASP A 2 61.39 -30.44 22.03
C ASP A 2 60.69 -29.74 23.19
N LEU A 3 59.56 -30.28 23.63
CA LEU A 3 58.86 -29.84 24.83
C LEU A 3 59.70 -30.26 26.03
N VAL A 4 60.58 -29.36 26.49
CA VAL A 4 61.31 -29.52 27.75
C VAL A 4 60.29 -29.70 28.86
N LYS A 5 60.27 -30.90 29.45
CA LYS A 5 59.38 -31.22 30.57
C LYS A 5 59.82 -30.38 31.77
N LYS A 6 59.02 -29.36 32.10
CA LYS A 6 59.22 -28.54 33.31
C LYS A 6 59.37 -29.45 34.53
N THR A 7 60.38 -29.19 35.33
CA THR A 7 60.65 -29.88 36.59
C THR A 7 59.48 -29.67 37.57
N PRO A 8 59.29 -30.54 38.57
CA PRO A 8 58.20 -30.41 39.54
C PRO A 8 58.16 -29.04 40.23
N ALA A 9 59.34 -28.49 40.55
CA ALA A 9 59.47 -27.17 41.17
C ALA A 9 59.01 -26.02 40.25
N GLU A 10 59.36 -26.07 38.96
CA GLU A 10 58.92 -25.07 37.97
C GLU A 10 57.41 -25.13 37.70
N LYS A 11 56.81 -26.32 37.82
CA LYS A 11 55.35 -26.48 37.74
C LYS A 11 54.66 -25.90 38.96
N GLU A 12 55.24 -26.07 40.15
CA GLU A 12 54.69 -25.56 41.41
C GLU A 12 54.78 -24.03 41.50
N GLU A 13 55.87 -23.44 41.01
CA GLU A 13 55.98 -21.98 40.83
C GLU A 13 54.98 -21.44 39.81
N ALA A 14 54.85 -22.12 38.66
CA ALA A 14 53.86 -21.73 37.65
C ALA A 14 52.43 -21.84 38.18
N PHE A 15 52.13 -22.88 38.98
CA PHE A 15 50.83 -23.06 39.61
C PHE A 15 50.56 -21.99 40.65
N ARG A 16 51.54 -21.63 41.50
CA ARG A 16 51.42 -20.49 42.42
C ARG A 16 51.20 -19.16 41.71
N LEU A 17 51.86 -18.96 40.56
CA LEU A 17 51.72 -17.74 39.78
C LEU A 17 50.33 -17.66 39.14
N LEU A 18 49.83 -18.77 38.59
CA LEU A 18 48.47 -18.90 38.07
C LEU A 18 47.43 -18.72 39.18
N GLN A 19 47.66 -19.27 40.37
CA GLN A 19 46.74 -19.11 41.50
C GLN A 19 46.67 -17.67 42.02
N LYS A 20 47.74 -16.88 41.83
CA LYS A 20 47.74 -15.43 42.07
C LYS A 20 47.08 -14.63 40.95
N LEU A 21 47.24 -15.04 39.69
CA LEU A 21 46.66 -14.38 38.51
C LEU A 21 45.16 -14.66 38.35
N TYR A 22 44.70 -15.85 38.75
CA TYR A 22 43.31 -16.30 38.70
C TYR A 22 42.70 -16.41 40.11
N ALA A 23 43.27 -15.69 41.08
CA ALA A 23 42.61 -15.52 42.37
C ALA A 23 41.27 -14.82 42.13
N SER A 24 40.20 -15.38 42.67
CA SER A 24 38.86 -14.81 42.57
C SER A 24 38.89 -13.38 43.12
N GLU A 25 38.73 -12.39 42.25
CA GLU A 25 38.55 -11.01 42.73
C GLU A 25 37.28 -10.97 43.58
N PRO A 26 37.29 -10.33 44.76
CA PRO A 26 36.08 -10.17 45.54
C PRO A 26 35.07 -9.40 44.68
N ILE A 27 33.85 -9.96 44.55
CA ILE A 27 32.74 -9.29 43.86
C ILE A 27 32.60 -7.91 44.50
N LYS A 28 33.00 -6.86 43.77
CA LYS A 28 32.86 -5.48 44.27
C LYS A 28 31.37 -5.29 44.56
N PRO A 29 30.98 -4.88 45.78
CA PRO A 29 29.58 -4.59 46.05
C PRO A 29 29.11 -3.57 45.01
N ARG A 30 28.09 -3.93 44.23
CA ARG A 30 27.51 -3.00 43.25
C ARG A 30 27.16 -1.74 44.01
N LYS A 31 27.74 -0.59 43.61
CA LYS A 31 27.25 0.70 44.10
C LYS A 31 25.75 0.71 43.85
N PRO A 32 24.91 1.01 44.85
CA PRO A 32 23.49 1.13 44.59
C PRO A 32 23.33 2.15 43.47
N PRO A 33 22.54 1.84 42.42
CA PRO A 33 22.31 2.78 41.35
C PRO A 33 21.80 4.09 41.95
N ALA A 34 22.24 5.21 41.37
CA ALA A 34 21.73 6.51 41.78
C ALA A 34 20.20 6.47 41.71
N PRO A 35 19.49 7.07 42.69
CA PRO A 35 18.03 7.06 42.68
C PRO A 35 17.53 7.67 41.37
N LEU A 36 16.50 7.06 40.80
CA LEU A 36 15.85 7.57 39.60
C LEU A 36 15.41 9.03 39.82
N PRO A 37 15.41 9.87 38.77
CA PRO A 37 14.73 11.16 38.79
C PRO A 37 13.25 11.04 39.20
N GLU A 38 12.69 12.09 39.83
CA GLU A 38 11.35 12.07 40.42
C GLU A 38 10.27 11.60 39.43
N THR A 39 10.29 12.09 38.19
CA THR A 39 9.34 11.67 37.15
C THR A 39 9.44 10.18 36.83
N LEU A 40 10.65 9.62 36.78
CA LEU A 40 10.84 8.19 36.52
C LEU A 40 10.49 7.33 37.73
N GLN A 41 10.69 7.84 38.96
CA GLN A 41 10.16 7.20 40.17
C GLN A 41 8.63 7.15 40.14
N GLN A 42 7.98 8.21 39.67
CA GLN A 42 6.53 8.22 39.48
C GLN A 42 6.11 7.15 38.47
N LEU A 43 6.81 7.00 37.33
CA LEU A 43 6.52 5.93 36.38
C LEU A 43 6.63 4.53 37.00
N ARG A 44 7.66 4.29 37.82
CA ARG A 44 7.83 3.02 38.55
C ARG A 44 6.80 2.80 39.66
N ALA A 45 6.32 3.88 40.27
CA ALA A 45 5.26 3.82 41.26
C ALA A 45 3.92 3.46 40.61
N MET A 46 3.67 3.99 39.40
CA MET A 46 2.49 3.66 38.60
C MET A 46 2.42 2.16 38.35
N GLU A 47 3.50 1.48 37.98
CA GLU A 47 3.51 0.02 37.77
C GLU A 47 3.05 -0.83 38.98
N LYS A 48 3.10 -0.26 40.19
CA LYS A 48 2.83 -0.96 41.45
C LYS A 48 1.55 -0.47 42.14
N ASP A 49 0.83 0.47 41.52
CA ASP A 49 -0.41 0.99 42.06
C ASP A 49 -1.55 -0.05 41.98
N GLY A 50 -2.65 0.21 42.70
CA GLY A 50 -3.80 -0.68 42.71
C GLY A 50 -4.55 -0.71 41.37
N GLU A 51 -4.43 0.35 40.57
CA GLU A 51 -5.08 0.51 39.25
C GLU A 51 -4.41 -0.39 38.20
N SER A 52 -3.08 -0.48 38.21
CA SER A 52 -2.28 -1.30 37.28
C SER A 52 -2.58 -2.79 37.33
N ARG A 53 -3.26 -3.27 38.37
CA ARG A 53 -3.71 -4.68 38.46
C ARG A 53 -4.81 -5.00 37.45
N TYR A 54 -5.54 -3.99 37.00
CA TYR A 54 -6.66 -4.14 36.08
C TYR A 54 -6.46 -3.38 34.76
N GLU A 55 -5.40 -2.57 34.66
CA GLU A 55 -5.01 -1.90 33.42
C GLU A 55 -4.34 -2.87 32.44
N THR A 56 -4.67 -2.71 31.16
CA THR A 56 -3.96 -3.33 30.04
C THR A 56 -2.60 -2.67 29.82
N THR A 57 -1.68 -3.37 29.14
CA THR A 57 -0.35 -2.83 28.82
C THR A 57 -0.41 -1.48 28.08
N PRO A 58 -1.29 -1.25 27.08
CA PRO A 58 -1.42 0.05 26.44
C PRO A 58 -1.97 1.15 27.36
N GLU A 59 -2.90 0.84 28.28
CA GLU A 59 -3.42 1.81 29.25
C GLU A 59 -2.31 2.33 30.17
N LEU A 60 -1.54 1.42 30.76
CA LEU A 60 -0.39 1.76 31.59
C LEU A 60 0.65 2.56 30.79
N PHE A 61 0.95 2.13 29.56
CA PHE A 61 1.90 2.82 28.69
C PHE A 61 1.47 4.26 28.41
N VAL A 62 0.20 4.50 28.06
CA VAL A 62 -0.31 5.84 27.79
C VAL A 62 -0.29 6.70 29.05
N ARG A 63 -0.70 6.14 30.19
CA ARG A 63 -0.66 6.84 31.48
C ARG A 63 0.75 7.28 31.86
N GLN A 64 1.72 6.37 31.76
CA GLN A 64 3.13 6.66 31.99
C GLN A 64 3.67 7.71 30.98
N GLY A 65 3.36 7.54 29.70
CA GLY A 65 3.83 8.43 28.65
C GLY A 65 3.29 9.85 28.77
N MET A 66 2.03 10.01 29.14
CA MET A 66 1.41 11.33 29.40
C MET A 66 2.08 12.03 30.60
N ALA A 67 2.38 11.30 31.68
CA ALA A 67 3.07 11.86 32.83
C ALA A 67 4.51 12.29 32.50
N ALA A 68 5.19 11.58 31.60
CA ALA A 68 6.54 11.89 31.14
C ALA A 68 6.58 12.66 29.81
N ALA A 69 5.46 13.24 29.35
CA ALA A 69 5.37 13.86 28.02
C ALA A 69 6.37 15.02 27.84
N ALA A 70 6.56 15.84 28.89
CA ALA A 70 7.48 16.97 28.93
C ALA A 70 8.82 16.67 29.64
N TYR A 71 9.06 15.42 30.04
CA TYR A 71 10.28 15.05 30.75
C TYR A 71 11.47 14.98 29.79
N GLU A 72 12.58 15.57 30.21
CA GLU A 72 13.87 15.60 29.53
C GLU A 72 14.95 14.99 30.44
N ASP A 73 15.91 14.29 29.85
CA ASP A 73 17.07 13.69 30.53
C ASP A 73 18.32 13.95 29.68
N ASP A 74 19.49 13.94 30.31
CA ASP A 74 20.80 14.12 29.68
C ASP A 74 21.62 12.83 29.61
N THR A 75 21.10 11.73 30.17
CA THR A 75 21.80 10.45 30.24
C THR A 75 22.08 9.86 28.86
N VAL A 76 23.31 9.38 28.67
CA VAL A 76 23.71 8.60 27.49
C VAL A 76 23.83 7.15 27.90
N TYR A 77 23.22 6.26 27.12
CA TYR A 77 23.26 4.82 27.31
C TYR A 77 23.67 4.15 26.00
N ASP A 78 24.87 3.59 25.97
CA ASP A 78 25.52 3.08 24.76
C ASP A 78 25.42 1.55 24.59
N LEU A 79 24.76 0.87 25.52
CA LEU A 79 24.60 -0.59 25.45
C LEU A 79 23.41 -0.96 24.55
N PRO A 80 23.49 -2.11 23.85
CA PRO A 80 22.37 -2.57 23.04
C PRO A 80 21.15 -2.87 23.92
N VAL A 81 19.98 -2.44 23.45
CA VAL A 81 18.68 -2.71 24.07
C VAL A 81 17.83 -3.44 23.05
N LEU A 82 17.20 -4.55 23.46
CA LEU A 82 16.36 -5.36 22.58
C LEU A 82 15.11 -5.82 23.32
N HIS A 83 13.98 -5.19 22.97
CA HIS A 83 12.63 -5.61 23.29
C HIS A 83 11.77 -5.40 22.03
N TYR A 84 11.02 -6.42 21.63
CA TYR A 84 10.19 -6.42 20.42
C TYR A 84 8.92 -5.56 20.57
N TYR A 85 8.30 -5.56 21.76
CA TYR A 85 7.16 -4.71 22.12
C TYR A 85 7.51 -3.75 23.25
N PRO A 86 8.34 -2.72 22.98
CA PRO A 86 8.88 -1.87 24.03
C PRO A 86 7.79 -1.03 24.70
N THR A 87 7.82 -1.00 26.03
CA THR A 87 7.08 -0.09 26.92
C THR A 87 8.02 0.42 28.00
N TYR A 88 7.66 1.46 28.75
CA TYR A 88 8.51 1.95 29.84
C TYR A 88 8.74 0.89 30.93
N ARG A 89 7.77 -0.02 31.13
CA ARG A 89 7.80 -1.08 32.13
C ARG A 89 8.89 -2.13 31.87
N VAL A 90 9.13 -2.49 30.61
CA VAL A 90 10.10 -3.55 30.27
C VAL A 90 11.55 -3.07 30.28
N LEU A 91 11.78 -1.76 30.16
CA LEU A 91 13.11 -1.17 30.24
C LEU A 91 13.62 -1.19 31.68
N THR A 92 14.90 -1.51 31.89
CA THR A 92 15.58 -1.29 33.17
C THR A 92 15.71 0.21 33.48
N ASP A 93 16.02 0.57 34.73
CA ASP A 93 16.17 1.97 35.13
C ASP A 93 17.26 2.73 34.34
N GLN A 94 18.33 2.04 33.94
CA GLN A 94 19.39 2.63 33.12
C GLN A 94 18.93 2.82 31.66
N GLU A 95 18.23 1.83 31.12
CA GLU A 95 17.69 1.90 29.76
C GLU A 95 16.56 2.92 29.65
N LEU A 96 15.74 3.09 30.70
CA LEU A 96 14.68 4.09 30.74
C LEU A 96 15.26 5.50 30.73
N ARG A 97 16.31 5.76 31.53
CA ARG A 97 17.05 7.03 31.48
C ARG A 97 17.73 7.25 30.13
N GLY A 98 18.32 6.19 29.57
CA GLY A 98 18.93 6.20 28.24
C GLY A 98 17.94 6.58 27.14
N TYR A 99 16.72 6.03 27.20
CA TYR A 99 15.63 6.36 26.28
C TYR A 99 15.24 7.83 26.37
N PHE A 100 14.97 8.35 27.58
CA PHE A 100 14.58 9.75 27.73
C PHE A 100 15.72 10.71 27.35
N GLY A 101 16.98 10.33 27.58
CA GLY A 101 18.13 11.09 27.10
C GLY A 101 18.19 11.15 25.58
N TRP A 102 18.03 10.02 24.91
CA TRP A 102 17.98 9.96 23.45
C TRP A 102 16.76 10.71 22.87
N ARG A 103 15.57 10.55 23.46
CA ARG A 103 14.35 11.26 23.08
C ARG A 103 14.51 12.77 23.17
N THR A 104 15.19 13.25 24.21
CA THR A 104 15.50 14.69 24.40
C THR A 104 16.38 15.19 23.25
N ARG A 105 17.47 14.48 22.93
CA ARG A 105 18.35 14.81 21.80
C ARG A 105 17.59 14.79 20.46
N LEU A 106 16.78 13.77 20.23
CA LEU A 106 15.94 13.66 19.03
C LEU A 106 15.01 14.88 18.88
N ARG A 107 14.32 15.29 19.96
CA ARG A 107 13.43 16.46 19.97
C ARG A 107 14.17 17.78 19.74
N HIS A 108 15.42 17.88 20.18
CA HIS A 108 16.31 18.99 19.86
C HIS A 108 17.02 18.85 18.51
N GLN A 109 16.53 18.00 17.61
CA GLN A 109 17.04 17.79 16.25
C GLN A 109 18.47 17.22 16.18
N GLN A 110 18.92 16.56 17.25
CA GLN A 110 20.17 15.79 17.27
C GLN A 110 19.85 14.33 16.92
N LEU A 111 19.89 14.03 15.62
CA LEU A 111 19.61 12.70 15.08
C LEU A 111 20.77 11.74 15.37
N GLU A 112 20.52 10.78 16.25
CA GLU A 112 21.46 9.71 16.61
C GLU A 112 20.83 8.35 16.34
N ARG A 113 21.55 7.46 15.67
CA ARG A 113 21.14 6.07 15.50
C ARG A 113 21.12 5.39 16.86
N THR A 114 20.05 4.66 17.15
CA THR A 114 19.87 3.94 18.41
C THR A 114 19.31 2.52 18.18
N SER A 115 18.96 1.83 19.25
CA SER A 115 18.27 0.53 19.20
C SER A 115 16.88 0.66 18.58
N LEU A 116 16.42 -0.40 17.90
CA LEU A 116 15.05 -0.43 17.38
C LEU A 116 14.02 -0.27 18.51
N THR A 117 14.31 -0.79 19.70
CA THR A 117 13.49 -0.61 20.90
C THR A 117 13.18 0.86 21.19
N TYR A 118 14.19 1.74 21.19
CA TYR A 118 13.94 3.16 21.46
C TYR A 118 13.18 3.83 20.32
N ALA A 119 13.49 3.46 19.06
CA ALA A 119 12.77 3.99 17.90
C ALA A 119 11.28 3.60 17.93
N PHE A 120 10.95 2.33 18.19
CA PHE A 120 9.57 1.86 18.30
C PHE A 120 8.86 2.44 19.52
N LEU A 121 9.54 2.58 20.66
CA LEU A 121 8.96 3.22 21.85
C LEU A 121 8.53 4.67 21.56
N TYR A 122 9.38 5.42 20.84
CA TYR A 122 9.05 6.79 20.41
C TYR A 122 7.93 6.83 19.37
N ILE A 123 7.89 5.88 18.43
CA ILE A 123 6.77 5.75 17.50
C ILE A 123 5.47 5.50 18.28
N TYR A 124 5.46 4.58 19.25
CA TYR A 124 4.28 4.29 20.06
C TYR A 124 3.83 5.51 20.87
N GLU A 125 4.76 6.32 21.39
CA GLU A 125 4.39 7.60 21.99
C GLU A 125 3.57 8.48 21.03
N LEU A 126 4.07 8.67 19.80
CA LEU A 126 3.40 9.51 18.81
C LEU A 126 2.07 8.92 18.34
N LEU A 127 1.98 7.59 18.15
CA LEU A 127 0.71 6.92 17.81
C LEU A 127 -0.36 7.21 18.87
N ASN A 128 0.02 7.19 20.15
CA ASN A 128 -0.86 7.45 21.29
C ASN A 128 -1.02 8.94 21.66
N GLN A 129 -0.56 9.86 20.82
CA GLN A 129 -0.65 11.32 21.06
C GLN A 129 0.13 11.83 22.27
N ILE A 130 1.22 11.15 22.65
CA ILE A 130 2.11 11.59 23.73
C ILE A 130 3.10 12.62 23.19
N GLY A 131 3.12 13.82 23.78
CA GLY A 131 4.00 14.91 23.33
C GLY A 131 3.58 15.54 21.99
N VAL A 132 2.28 15.43 21.68
CA VAL A 132 1.65 15.92 20.45
C VAL A 132 0.55 16.93 20.82
N GLU A 133 0.43 18.02 20.08
CA GLU A 133 -0.59 19.06 20.34
C GLU A 133 -1.96 18.67 19.80
N ASN A 134 -2.00 18.09 18.60
CA ASN A 134 -3.20 17.65 17.91
C ASN A 134 -2.87 16.50 16.94
N PRO A 135 -3.86 15.74 16.46
CA PRO A 135 -3.58 14.61 15.57
C PRO A 135 -2.81 14.98 14.28
N GLN A 136 -2.97 16.19 13.74
CA GLN A 136 -2.18 16.60 12.58
C GLN A 136 -0.69 16.75 12.92
N ASP A 137 -0.35 17.37 14.05
CA ASP A 137 1.01 17.48 14.56
C ASP A 137 1.63 16.08 14.82
N GLY A 138 0.84 15.13 15.32
CA GLY A 138 1.32 13.76 15.54
C GLY A 138 1.64 13.03 14.23
N TYR A 139 0.80 13.19 13.21
CA TYR A 139 1.08 12.67 11.87
C TYR A 139 2.35 13.30 11.27
N ASP A 140 2.50 14.63 11.36
CA ASP A 140 3.65 15.34 10.81
C ASP A 140 4.96 14.94 11.53
N LYS A 141 4.91 14.75 12.86
CA LYS A 141 6.02 14.21 13.65
C LYS A 141 6.36 12.78 13.25
N LEU A 142 5.38 11.89 13.10
CA LEU A 142 5.60 10.50 12.66
C LEU A 142 6.24 10.46 11.26
N LYS A 143 5.71 11.25 10.32
CA LYS A 143 6.22 11.33 8.96
C LYS A 143 7.65 11.87 8.94
N SER A 144 7.90 12.99 9.63
CA SER A 144 9.25 13.56 9.71
C SER A 144 10.25 12.63 10.39
N PHE A 145 9.82 11.84 11.39
CA PHE A 145 10.65 10.82 11.99
C PHE A 145 10.99 9.71 10.99
N GLY A 146 10.01 9.23 10.22
CA GLY A 146 10.24 8.27 9.14
C GLY A 146 11.22 8.78 8.08
N ASP A 147 11.00 10.00 7.59
CA ASP A 147 11.83 10.59 6.53
C ASP A 147 13.28 10.83 6.99
N ASN A 148 13.48 11.25 8.25
CA ASN A 148 14.82 11.57 8.77
C ASN A 148 15.53 10.35 9.39
N TYR A 149 14.88 9.66 10.33
CA TYR A 149 15.46 8.53 11.04
C TYR A 149 15.49 7.27 10.16
N GLY A 150 14.55 7.11 9.23
CA GLY A 150 14.56 6.00 8.27
C GLY A 150 15.79 6.00 7.35
N MET A 151 16.49 7.12 7.19
CA MET A 151 17.78 7.17 6.50
C MET A 151 18.92 6.55 7.33
N LEU A 152 18.78 6.50 8.66
CA LEU A 152 19.75 5.91 9.59
C LEU A 152 19.47 4.43 9.84
N ASP A 153 18.19 4.06 9.93
CA ASP A 153 17.74 2.69 10.12
C ASP A 153 16.41 2.48 9.38
N ASP A 154 16.47 1.81 8.23
CA ASP A 154 15.34 1.61 7.32
C ASP A 154 14.36 0.52 7.81
N ARG A 155 14.74 -0.26 8.82
CA ARG A 155 13.93 -1.36 9.37
C ARG A 155 12.62 -0.89 9.98
N ILE A 156 12.51 0.40 10.35
CA ILE A 156 11.26 0.98 10.86
C ILE A 156 10.23 1.29 9.75
N LEU A 157 10.68 1.45 8.50
CA LEU A 157 9.85 1.99 7.42
C LEU A 157 8.66 1.11 7.05
N PRO A 158 8.77 -0.24 6.96
CA PRO A 158 7.62 -1.08 6.65
C PRO A 158 6.47 -0.91 7.64
N TYR A 159 6.79 -0.87 8.94
CA TYR A 159 5.82 -0.66 10.01
C TYR A 159 5.25 0.76 9.99
N LEU A 160 6.11 1.75 9.84
CA LEU A 160 5.71 3.15 9.86
C LEU A 160 4.79 3.50 8.69
N HIS A 161 5.02 2.95 7.49
CA HIS A 161 4.11 3.16 6.35
C HIS A 161 2.71 2.59 6.62
N GLN A 162 2.63 1.43 7.27
CA GLN A 162 1.34 0.85 7.69
C GLN A 162 0.68 1.73 8.75
N TRP A 163 1.41 2.14 9.78
CA TRP A 163 0.85 2.93 10.87
C TRP A 163 0.50 4.35 10.46
N LEU A 164 1.18 4.97 9.48
CA LEU A 164 0.78 6.27 8.93
C LEU A 164 -0.59 6.20 8.25
N ARG A 165 -0.85 5.13 7.49
CA ARG A 165 -2.20 4.87 6.94
C ARG A 165 -3.20 4.72 8.09
N ASP A 166 -2.90 3.87 9.06
CA ASP A 166 -3.81 3.59 10.18
C ASP A 166 -4.08 4.84 11.02
N TYR A 167 -3.09 5.71 11.17
CA TYR A 167 -3.20 6.98 11.86
C TYR A 167 -4.14 7.95 11.15
N VAL A 168 -4.04 8.07 9.82
CA VAL A 168 -4.99 8.87 9.01
C VAL A 168 -6.42 8.34 9.16
N LEU A 169 -6.59 7.01 9.13
CA LEU A 169 -7.90 6.37 9.27
C LEU A 169 -8.50 6.55 10.67
N TYR A 170 -7.74 6.26 11.72
CA TYR A 170 -8.21 6.29 13.11
C TYR A 170 -8.54 7.71 13.57
N TRP A 171 -7.69 8.68 13.25
CA TRP A 171 -7.86 10.07 13.63
C TRP A 171 -8.67 10.90 12.62
N GLN A 172 -9.12 10.28 11.53
CA GLN A 172 -9.96 10.90 10.48
C GLN A 172 -9.33 12.17 9.88
N LEU A 173 -8.03 12.09 9.56
CA LEU A 173 -7.29 13.19 8.92
C LEU A 173 -7.66 13.35 7.43
N ASP A 174 -7.09 14.35 6.77
CA ASP A 174 -7.30 14.56 5.32
C ASP A 174 -6.88 13.30 4.53
N PRO A 175 -7.78 12.72 3.71
CA PRO A 175 -7.48 11.54 2.89
C PRO A 175 -6.28 11.68 1.96
N LYS A 176 -5.89 12.92 1.61
CA LYS A 176 -4.68 13.18 0.81
C LYS A 176 -3.38 12.79 1.49
N LEU A 177 -3.42 12.58 2.81
CA LEU A 177 -2.27 12.13 3.61
C LEU A 177 -2.05 10.62 3.54
N LEU A 178 -2.96 9.87 2.90
CA LEU A 178 -2.77 8.44 2.70
C LEU A 178 -1.55 8.20 1.79
N PRO A 179 -0.67 7.23 2.14
CA PRO A 179 0.51 6.95 1.35
C PRO A 179 0.14 6.45 -0.04
N GLU A 180 0.82 6.95 -1.07
CA GLU A 180 0.74 6.39 -2.41
C GLU A 180 1.36 4.99 -2.41
N THR A 181 0.53 3.98 -2.64
CA THR A 181 1.01 2.59 -2.74
C THR A 181 1.03 2.14 -4.20
N LYS A 182 1.74 1.06 -4.47
CA LYS A 182 1.67 0.37 -5.77
C LYS A 182 0.22 0.02 -6.14
N ARG A 183 -0.61 -0.33 -5.15
CA ARG A 183 -2.04 -0.62 -5.33
C ARG A 183 -2.80 0.63 -5.79
N SER A 184 -2.52 1.81 -5.24
CA SER A 184 -3.17 3.07 -5.67
C SER A 184 -3.04 3.31 -7.17
N ARG A 185 -1.83 3.12 -7.74
CA ARG A 185 -1.60 3.24 -9.19
C ARG A 185 -2.32 2.19 -10.01
N GLN A 186 -2.43 0.97 -9.50
CA GLN A 186 -3.17 -0.10 -10.15
C GLN A 186 -4.68 0.18 -10.14
N ASP A 187 -5.21 0.68 -9.02
CA ASP A 187 -6.62 1.03 -8.89
C ASP A 187 -7.02 2.15 -9.85
N GLU A 188 -6.18 3.18 -10.01
CA GLU A 188 -6.36 4.22 -11.03
C GLU A 188 -6.39 3.63 -12.45
N ALA A 189 -5.42 2.78 -12.79
CA ALA A 189 -5.39 2.09 -14.08
C ALA A 189 -6.62 1.19 -14.28
N TYR A 190 -7.16 0.56 -13.22
CA TYR A 190 -8.38 -0.24 -13.31
C TYR A 190 -9.58 0.62 -13.66
N LEU A 191 -9.72 1.80 -13.03
CA LEU A 191 -10.81 2.75 -13.30
C LEU A 191 -10.75 3.28 -14.74
N VAL A 192 -9.55 3.49 -15.26
CA VAL A 192 -9.32 3.83 -16.69
C VAL A 192 -9.83 2.73 -17.60
N LEU A 193 -9.54 1.46 -17.28
CA LEU A 193 -10.03 0.30 -18.04
C LEU A 193 -11.55 0.07 -17.90
N GLU A 194 -12.13 0.42 -16.75
CA GLU A 194 -13.59 0.35 -16.52
C GLU A 194 -14.32 1.44 -17.31
N ASN A 195 -13.77 2.66 -17.37
CA ASN A 195 -14.32 3.80 -18.10
C ASN A 195 -13.90 3.84 -19.58
N TYR A 196 -13.81 2.68 -20.24
CA TYR A 196 -13.25 2.53 -21.58
C TYR A 196 -13.94 3.34 -22.69
N LYS A 197 -15.17 3.84 -22.45
CA LYS A 197 -15.94 4.64 -23.43
C LYS A 197 -15.51 6.10 -23.48
N ASN A 198 -15.03 6.67 -22.37
CA ASN A 198 -14.79 8.11 -22.22
C ASN A 198 -13.31 8.48 -22.11
N VAL A 199 -12.43 7.47 -22.13
CA VAL A 199 -10.99 7.59 -21.88
C VAL A 199 -10.23 7.54 -23.21
N SER A 200 -9.07 8.20 -23.27
CA SER A 200 -8.21 8.24 -24.45
C SER A 200 -7.57 6.88 -24.77
N ASP A 201 -7.18 6.68 -26.04
CA ASP A 201 -6.51 5.45 -26.46
C ASP A 201 -5.17 5.25 -25.74
N GLN A 202 -4.47 6.36 -25.43
CA GLN A 202 -3.20 6.35 -24.72
C GLN A 202 -3.34 5.83 -23.29
N GLU A 203 -4.30 6.36 -22.54
CA GLU A 203 -4.55 5.95 -21.16
C GLU A 203 -4.96 4.47 -21.09
N LEU A 204 -5.78 4.01 -22.04
CA LEU A 204 -6.14 2.58 -22.15
C LEU A 204 -4.91 1.71 -22.43
N PHE A 205 -4.03 2.15 -23.33
CA PHE A 205 -2.79 1.43 -23.64
C PHE A 205 -1.89 1.32 -22.40
N GLU A 206 -1.66 2.43 -21.70
CA GLU A 206 -0.82 2.47 -20.50
C GLU A 206 -1.37 1.60 -19.38
N ALA A 207 -2.69 1.65 -19.16
CA ALA A 207 -3.34 0.81 -18.16
C ALA A 207 -3.26 -0.69 -18.51
N LEU A 208 -3.44 -1.07 -19.77
CA LEU A 208 -3.27 -2.45 -20.22
C LEU A 208 -1.82 -2.92 -20.10
N ASP A 209 -0.84 -2.09 -20.44
CA ASP A 209 0.58 -2.41 -20.34
C ASP A 209 1.04 -2.56 -18.88
N LEU A 210 0.44 -1.80 -17.95
CA LEU A 210 0.70 -1.89 -16.51
C LEU A 210 0.26 -3.24 -15.92
N PHE A 211 -0.92 -3.74 -16.29
CA PHE A 211 -1.46 -5.00 -15.77
C PHE A 211 -0.94 -6.24 -16.52
N SER A 212 -0.60 -6.10 -17.79
CA SER A 212 -0.18 -7.22 -18.62
C SER A 212 1.20 -7.74 -18.24
N THR A 213 1.35 -9.07 -18.15
CA THR A 213 2.68 -9.69 -18.05
C THR A 213 3.45 -9.68 -19.38
N TYR A 214 2.80 -9.29 -20.48
CA TYR A 214 3.41 -9.09 -21.79
C TYR A 214 3.27 -7.62 -22.19
N HIS A 215 4.39 -6.89 -22.16
CA HIS A 215 4.40 -5.45 -22.42
C HIS A 215 4.50 -5.16 -23.92
N ILE A 216 3.41 -4.67 -24.52
CA ILE A 216 3.37 -4.29 -25.94
C ILE A 216 4.27 -3.07 -26.19
N SER A 217 4.48 -2.24 -25.18
CA SER A 217 5.46 -1.13 -25.22
C SER A 217 6.88 -1.58 -25.62
N ARG A 218 7.23 -2.85 -25.34
CA ARG A 218 8.51 -3.45 -25.72
C ARG A 218 8.49 -4.17 -27.08
N SER A 219 7.31 -4.33 -27.67
CA SER A 219 7.11 -4.95 -28.99
C SER A 219 7.81 -4.13 -30.09
N ARG A 220 8.26 -4.82 -31.14
CA ARG A 220 8.84 -4.17 -32.32
C ARG A 220 7.79 -3.42 -33.13
N LEU A 221 6.54 -3.88 -33.09
CA LEU A 221 5.41 -3.21 -33.73
C LEU A 221 5.23 -1.79 -33.15
N TYR A 222 5.09 -1.70 -31.83
CA TYR A 222 4.98 -0.43 -31.12
C TYR A 222 6.16 0.51 -31.38
N LYS A 223 7.40 -0.01 -31.43
CA LYS A 223 8.59 0.81 -31.70
C LYS A 223 8.63 1.41 -33.11
N GLN A 224 8.00 0.77 -34.09
CA GLN A 224 7.95 1.27 -35.46
C GLN A 224 6.74 2.17 -35.70
N GLN A 225 5.59 1.82 -35.13
CA GLN A 225 4.32 2.53 -35.31
C GLN A 225 3.60 2.70 -33.96
N PRO A 226 4.07 3.60 -33.08
CA PRO A 226 3.51 3.73 -31.73
C PRO A 226 2.07 4.24 -31.76
N GLU A 227 1.80 5.31 -32.51
CA GLU A 227 0.48 5.93 -32.56
C GLU A 227 -0.59 4.98 -33.13
N ASP A 228 -0.29 4.28 -34.22
CA ASP A 228 -1.22 3.34 -34.84
C ASP A 228 -1.49 2.14 -33.92
N THR A 229 -0.45 1.64 -33.25
CA THR A 229 -0.60 0.54 -32.28
C THR A 229 -1.50 0.95 -31.11
N ILE A 230 -1.34 2.16 -30.59
CA ILE A 230 -2.16 2.70 -29.49
C ILE A 230 -3.62 2.84 -29.92
N ARG A 231 -3.88 3.46 -31.08
CA ARG A 231 -5.23 3.64 -31.64
C ARG A 231 -5.93 2.29 -31.89
N LEU A 232 -5.25 1.37 -32.56
CA LEU A 232 -5.77 0.03 -32.85
C LEU A 232 -6.06 -0.76 -31.58
N LEU A 233 -5.14 -0.75 -30.61
CA LEU A 233 -5.34 -1.48 -29.36
C LEU A 233 -6.50 -0.88 -28.56
N GLY A 234 -6.59 0.45 -28.49
CA GLY A 234 -7.72 1.14 -27.87
C GLY A 234 -9.05 0.72 -28.50
N ARG A 235 -9.15 0.75 -29.83
CA ARG A 235 -10.35 0.30 -30.56
C ARG A 235 -10.69 -1.17 -30.29
N ILE A 236 -9.71 -2.07 -30.44
CA ILE A 236 -9.88 -3.51 -30.19
C ILE A 236 -10.35 -3.74 -28.75
N TYR A 237 -9.79 -3.00 -27.78
CA TYR A 237 -10.19 -3.12 -26.38
C TYR A 237 -11.65 -2.73 -26.16
N ARG A 238 -12.11 -1.61 -26.74
CA ARG A 238 -13.53 -1.20 -26.64
C ARG A 238 -14.46 -2.23 -27.29
N MET A 239 -14.07 -2.81 -28.43
CA MET A 239 -14.82 -3.88 -29.09
C MET A 239 -14.87 -5.17 -28.23
N ILE A 240 -13.75 -5.53 -27.59
CA ILE A 240 -13.69 -6.65 -26.64
C ILE A 240 -14.64 -6.41 -25.47
N GLN A 241 -14.61 -5.22 -24.86
CA GLN A 241 -15.50 -4.89 -23.74
C GLN A 241 -16.99 -4.98 -24.15
N ALA A 242 -17.35 -4.40 -25.29
CA ALA A 242 -18.72 -4.49 -25.83
C ALA A 242 -19.16 -5.94 -26.12
N TYR A 243 -18.24 -6.79 -26.60
CA TYR A 243 -18.52 -8.22 -26.80
C TYR A 243 -18.76 -8.95 -25.47
N TRP A 244 -17.99 -8.64 -24.43
CA TRP A 244 -18.19 -9.25 -23.10
C TRP A 244 -19.51 -8.81 -22.46
N GLU A 245 -19.88 -7.53 -22.56
CA GLU A 245 -21.16 -7.00 -22.05
C GLU A 245 -22.37 -7.73 -22.65
N SER A 246 -22.30 -8.08 -23.93
CA SER A 246 -23.42 -8.69 -24.67
C SER A 246 -23.46 -10.22 -24.61
N HIS A 247 -22.31 -10.89 -24.49
CA HIS A 247 -22.22 -12.35 -24.65
C HIS A 247 -21.77 -13.11 -23.39
N ARG A 248 -21.32 -12.42 -22.33
CA ARG A 248 -20.74 -13.07 -21.13
C ARG A 248 -21.42 -12.61 -19.84
N LYS A 249 -21.55 -13.56 -18.89
CA LYS A 249 -22.08 -13.28 -17.55
C LYS A 249 -21.07 -12.62 -16.60
N LYS A 250 -19.77 -12.75 -16.87
CA LYS A 250 -18.70 -12.12 -16.08
C LYS A 250 -18.05 -11.03 -16.91
N GLY A 251 -17.83 -9.86 -16.31
CA GLY A 251 -17.15 -8.74 -16.95
C GLY A 251 -15.69 -9.07 -17.29
N PHE A 252 -15.16 -8.43 -18.33
CA PHE A 252 -13.79 -8.66 -18.81
C PHE A 252 -12.74 -8.47 -17.71
N LEU A 253 -12.86 -7.37 -16.95
CA LEU A 253 -11.92 -7.01 -15.88
C LEU A 253 -11.89 -8.04 -14.75
N LEU A 254 -13.05 -8.55 -14.35
CA LEU A 254 -13.14 -9.60 -13.34
C LEU A 254 -12.46 -10.91 -13.78
N GLU A 255 -12.45 -11.21 -15.09
CA GLU A 255 -11.85 -12.43 -15.62
C GLU A 255 -10.33 -12.32 -15.87
N HIS A 256 -9.84 -11.12 -16.22
CA HIS A 256 -8.49 -10.91 -16.73
C HIS A 256 -7.60 -9.99 -15.87
N VAL A 257 -8.17 -9.14 -15.02
CA VAL A 257 -7.41 -8.19 -14.19
C VAL A 257 -7.54 -8.55 -12.71
N GLY A 258 -8.76 -8.43 -12.18
CA GLY A 258 -9.01 -8.53 -10.74
C GLY A 258 -10.46 -8.26 -10.37
N GLY A 259 -10.82 -8.63 -9.16
CA GLY A 259 -12.18 -8.48 -8.62
C GLY A 259 -12.19 -7.80 -7.27
N PRO A 260 -13.36 -7.33 -6.81
CA PRO A 260 -13.50 -6.76 -5.48
C PRO A 260 -13.24 -7.84 -4.43
N SER A 261 -12.43 -7.49 -3.43
CA SER A 261 -12.15 -8.26 -2.23
C SER A 261 -12.42 -7.40 -1.00
N TYR A 262 -12.59 -8.07 0.13
CA TYR A 262 -12.86 -7.46 1.42
C TYR A 262 -11.91 -8.05 2.45
N ASP A 263 -11.11 -7.18 3.06
CA ASP A 263 -10.21 -7.54 4.14
C ASP A 263 -10.70 -6.93 5.44
N TRP A 264 -10.53 -7.66 6.54
CA TRP A 264 -10.62 -7.11 7.88
C TRP A 264 -9.35 -6.31 8.14
N LEU A 265 -9.51 -5.09 8.64
CA LEU A 265 -8.38 -4.23 8.92
C LEU A 265 -8.22 -4.08 10.44
N GLU A 266 -7.13 -4.59 10.96
CA GLU A 266 -6.71 -4.29 12.33
C GLU A 266 -5.82 -3.04 12.28
N LEU A 267 -6.35 -1.93 12.79
CA LEU A 267 -5.60 -0.67 12.88
C LEU A 267 -4.51 -0.78 13.93
N PHE A 268 -3.31 -0.31 13.59
CA PHE A 268 -2.14 -0.34 14.45
C PHE A 268 -1.74 -1.75 14.90
N ALA A 269 -1.98 -2.75 14.04
CA ALA A 269 -1.50 -4.11 14.28
C ALA A 269 0.01 -4.09 14.60
N ASN A 270 0.39 -4.92 15.57
CA ASN A 270 1.75 -5.03 16.11
C ASN A 270 2.30 -3.75 16.79
N ALA A 271 1.46 -2.78 17.15
CA ALA A 271 1.87 -1.60 17.93
C ALA A 271 1.30 -1.62 19.35
N VAL A 272 2.02 -1.02 20.30
CA VAL A 272 1.45 -0.71 21.61
C VAL A 272 0.57 0.54 21.48
N PHE A 273 -0.71 0.33 21.23
CA PHE A 273 -1.68 1.40 20.99
C PHE A 273 -2.92 1.25 21.87
N LEU A 274 -3.28 2.33 22.58
CA LEU A 274 -4.49 2.38 23.38
C LEU A 274 -5.68 2.74 22.51
N ARG A 275 -6.44 1.72 22.14
CA ARG A 275 -7.68 1.88 21.40
C ARG A 275 -8.76 2.47 22.31
N ARG A 276 -9.31 3.61 21.88
CA ARG A 276 -10.51 4.19 22.50
C ARG A 276 -11.77 3.56 21.92
N GLU A 277 -12.79 3.39 22.77
CA GLU A 277 -14.13 3.01 22.32
C GLU A 277 -14.63 4.03 21.31
N ASP A 278 -15.00 3.54 20.13
CA ASP A 278 -15.48 4.38 19.04
C ASP A 278 -16.86 3.90 18.60
N ASN A 279 -17.87 4.71 18.91
CA ASN A 279 -19.26 4.50 18.48
C ASN A 279 -19.57 5.27 17.18
N ARG A 280 -18.55 5.75 16.47
CA ARG A 280 -18.71 6.46 15.20
C ARG A 280 -18.80 5.45 14.06
N ASP A 281 -19.62 5.81 13.06
CA ASP A 281 -19.58 5.19 11.75
C ASP A 281 -18.81 6.12 10.82
N PHE A 282 -17.75 5.60 10.21
CA PHE A 282 -16.92 6.35 9.29
C PHE A 282 -16.76 5.57 7.98
N THR A 283 -16.89 6.25 6.85
CA THR A 283 -16.61 5.64 5.54
C THR A 283 -15.74 6.60 4.76
N LEU A 284 -14.53 6.15 4.46
CA LEU A 284 -13.60 6.87 3.61
C LEU A 284 -13.50 6.20 2.25
N GLN A 285 -14.01 6.89 1.24
CA GLN A 285 -13.87 6.49 -0.16
C GLN A 285 -12.65 7.21 -0.75
N VAL A 286 -11.54 6.49 -0.91
CA VAL A 286 -10.33 7.03 -1.55
C VAL A 286 -10.54 7.14 -3.05
N ASN A 287 -11.11 6.09 -3.65
CA ASN A 287 -11.57 6.06 -5.03
C ASN A 287 -12.78 5.09 -5.12
N PRO A 288 -13.47 4.97 -6.27
CA PRO A 288 -14.65 4.10 -6.38
C PRO A 288 -14.42 2.63 -5.97
N VAL A 289 -13.19 2.13 -6.07
CA VAL A 289 -12.84 0.73 -5.81
C VAL A 289 -12.22 0.48 -4.43
N CYS A 290 -11.61 1.50 -3.83
CA CYS A 290 -10.88 1.49 -2.57
C CYS A 290 -11.68 2.26 -1.50
N VAL A 291 -12.32 1.51 -0.60
CA VAL A 291 -13.19 2.05 0.44
C VAL A 291 -12.83 1.46 1.79
N TYR A 292 -12.49 2.33 2.73
CA TYR A 292 -12.38 2.00 4.15
C TYR A 292 -13.71 2.28 4.83
N ARG A 293 -14.16 1.34 5.65
CA ARG A 293 -15.40 1.50 6.40
C ARG A 293 -15.20 1.03 7.83
N ASP A 294 -15.51 1.90 8.76
CA ASP A 294 -15.64 1.63 10.18
C ASP A 294 -17.14 1.46 10.52
N ARG A 295 -17.42 0.45 11.34
CA ARG A 295 -18.74 0.20 11.93
C ARG A 295 -18.53 -0.19 13.39
N ASN A 296 -18.78 0.73 14.32
CA ASN A 296 -18.59 0.52 15.75
C ASN A 296 -17.18 -0.04 16.11
N GLY A 297 -16.14 0.49 15.48
CA GLY A 297 -14.78 0.01 15.64
C GLY A 297 -14.42 -1.23 14.82
N VAL A 298 -15.31 -1.77 13.99
CA VAL A 298 -14.93 -2.86 13.08
C VAL A 298 -14.55 -2.27 11.73
N TRP A 299 -13.25 -2.28 11.44
CA TRP A 299 -12.71 -1.75 10.21
C TRP A 299 -12.69 -2.81 9.11
N THR A 300 -13.26 -2.44 7.98
CA THR A 300 -13.30 -3.23 6.76
C THR A 300 -12.68 -2.45 5.62
N PHE A 301 -11.95 -3.14 4.78
CA PHE A 301 -11.26 -2.57 3.65
C PHE A 301 -11.72 -3.26 2.36
N ARG A 302 -12.50 -2.54 1.55
CA ARG A 302 -12.86 -2.98 0.21
C ARG A 302 -11.80 -2.49 -0.77
N HIS A 303 -11.26 -3.41 -1.54
CA HIS A 303 -10.26 -3.10 -2.57
C HIS A 303 -10.40 -4.06 -3.75
N LEU A 304 -9.57 -3.86 -4.78
CA LEU A 304 -9.41 -4.85 -5.84
C LEU A 304 -8.24 -5.78 -5.55
N ASP A 305 -8.46 -7.07 -5.76
CA ASP A 305 -7.39 -8.06 -5.71
C ASP A 305 -6.94 -8.45 -7.13
N TYR A 306 -5.63 -8.36 -7.36
CA TYR A 306 -4.98 -8.55 -8.66
C TYR A 306 -4.21 -9.86 -8.67
N THR A 307 -4.89 -10.97 -8.94
CA THR A 307 -4.24 -12.28 -8.87
C THR A 307 -3.27 -12.51 -10.03
N ALA A 308 -2.09 -13.06 -9.74
CA ALA A 308 -1.09 -13.38 -10.76
C ALA A 308 -1.64 -14.30 -11.88
N LYS A 309 -2.62 -15.16 -11.56
CA LYS A 309 -3.29 -16.02 -12.53
C LYS A 309 -4.11 -15.23 -13.55
N GLN A 310 -4.85 -14.21 -13.12
CA GLN A 310 -5.61 -13.32 -14.00
C GLN A 310 -4.67 -12.51 -14.89
N LEU A 311 -3.65 -11.87 -14.30
CA LEU A 311 -2.68 -11.06 -15.04
C LEU A 311 -1.91 -11.87 -16.10
N ARG A 312 -1.58 -13.14 -15.83
CA ARG A 312 -1.01 -14.05 -16.84
C ARG A 312 -1.98 -14.36 -17.98
N LYS A 313 -3.30 -14.44 -17.73
CA LYS A 313 -4.30 -14.58 -18.80
C LYS A 313 -4.34 -13.31 -19.65
N LEU A 314 -4.35 -12.13 -19.03
CA LEU A 314 -4.25 -10.86 -19.74
C LEU A 314 -2.99 -10.81 -20.60
N GLY A 315 -1.82 -11.17 -20.06
CA GLY A 315 -0.58 -11.21 -20.83
C GLY A 315 -0.63 -12.13 -22.05
N LYS A 316 -1.29 -13.30 -21.95
CA LYS A 316 -1.52 -14.18 -23.11
C LYS A 316 -2.45 -13.53 -24.14
N LEU A 317 -3.50 -12.83 -23.69
CA LEU A 317 -4.39 -12.08 -24.58
C LEU A 317 -3.62 -10.97 -25.30
N MET A 318 -2.85 -10.15 -24.58
CA MET A 318 -2.04 -9.07 -25.15
C MET A 318 -1.02 -9.59 -26.17
N LYS A 319 -0.34 -10.71 -25.89
CA LYS A 319 0.56 -11.36 -26.85
C LYS A 319 -0.17 -11.87 -28.09
N THR A 320 -1.40 -12.35 -27.93
CA THR A 320 -2.25 -12.79 -29.05
C THR A 320 -2.69 -11.61 -29.90
N LEU A 321 -3.06 -10.49 -29.27
CA LEU A 321 -3.41 -9.25 -29.96
C LEU A 321 -2.24 -8.69 -30.78
N ASP A 322 -1.03 -8.61 -30.21
CA ASP A 322 0.17 -8.18 -30.95
C ASP A 322 0.47 -9.13 -32.13
N GLY A 323 0.29 -10.44 -31.96
CA GLY A 323 0.43 -11.39 -33.07
C GLY A 323 -0.60 -11.21 -34.18
N LEU A 324 -1.88 -11.09 -33.82
CA LEU A 324 -2.96 -10.87 -34.78
C LEU A 324 -2.82 -9.53 -35.52
N LEU A 325 -2.42 -8.47 -34.82
CA LEU A 325 -2.13 -7.16 -35.43
C LEU A 325 -0.97 -7.26 -36.41
N ARG A 326 0.11 -7.98 -36.07
CA ARG A 326 1.23 -8.20 -37.01
C ARG A 326 0.81 -8.97 -38.25
N ASP A 327 -0.07 -9.95 -38.12
CA ASP A 327 -0.57 -10.73 -39.25
C ASP A 327 -1.46 -9.88 -40.17
N GLU A 328 -2.34 -9.03 -39.63
CA GLU A 328 -3.23 -8.15 -40.42
C GLU A 328 -2.51 -6.94 -41.06
N LEU A 329 -1.41 -6.50 -40.45
CA LEU A 329 -0.57 -5.41 -40.95
C LEU A 329 0.58 -5.91 -41.85
N ASP A 330 0.62 -7.20 -42.19
CA ASP A 330 1.68 -7.85 -42.97
C ASP A 330 3.10 -7.56 -42.41
N PHE A 331 3.24 -7.54 -41.08
CA PHE A 331 4.49 -7.20 -40.42
C PHE A 331 5.55 -8.30 -40.63
N PRO A 332 6.82 -7.97 -40.98
CA PRO A 332 7.81 -8.96 -41.41
C PRO A 332 8.20 -10.03 -40.38
N GLN A 333 7.83 -9.84 -39.11
CA GLN A 333 8.27 -10.65 -37.99
C GLN A 333 7.06 -11.21 -37.23
N PRO A 334 6.52 -12.36 -37.67
CA PRO A 334 5.32 -12.93 -37.08
C PRO A 334 5.58 -13.34 -35.63
N LEU A 335 4.53 -13.27 -34.80
CA LEU A 335 4.59 -13.64 -33.40
C LEU A 335 3.67 -14.83 -33.12
N GLN A 336 4.19 -15.84 -32.44
CA GLN A 336 3.36 -16.98 -32.03
C GLN A 336 2.27 -16.56 -31.04
N GLN A 337 1.03 -16.75 -31.45
CA GLN A 337 -0.17 -16.46 -30.68
C GLN A 337 -0.45 -17.59 -29.67
N PRO A 338 -0.43 -17.33 -28.35
CA PRO A 338 -0.71 -18.35 -27.34
C PRO A 338 -2.19 -18.75 -27.27
N LEU A 339 -3.10 -17.96 -27.83
CA LEU A 339 -4.55 -18.21 -27.83
C LEU A 339 -5.06 -18.22 -29.27
N SER A 340 -5.81 -19.26 -29.64
CA SER A 340 -6.38 -19.41 -30.99
C SER A 340 -7.91 -19.22 -30.97
N TYR A 341 -8.37 -18.00 -30.69
CA TYR A 341 -9.79 -17.69 -30.61
C TYR A 341 -10.32 -17.12 -31.94
N LYS A 342 -11.14 -17.89 -32.66
CA LYS A 342 -11.73 -17.46 -33.94
C LYS A 342 -12.53 -16.15 -33.86
N TRP A 343 -13.22 -15.91 -32.75
CA TRP A 343 -13.97 -14.67 -32.53
C TRP A 343 -13.03 -13.47 -32.37
N LEU A 344 -11.86 -13.67 -31.74
CA LEU A 344 -10.87 -12.61 -31.53
C LEU A 344 -10.20 -12.23 -32.85
N THR A 345 -9.82 -13.21 -33.68
CA THR A 345 -9.29 -12.95 -35.02
C THR A 345 -10.25 -12.12 -35.88
N ARG A 346 -11.55 -12.48 -35.88
CA ARG A 346 -12.57 -11.71 -36.60
C ARG A 346 -12.71 -10.28 -36.08
N LEU A 347 -12.63 -10.10 -34.77
CA LEU A 347 -12.72 -8.78 -34.13
C LEU A 347 -11.52 -7.91 -34.48
N VAL A 348 -10.30 -8.44 -34.44
CA VAL A 348 -9.08 -7.71 -34.83
C VAL A 348 -9.14 -7.32 -36.32
N HIS A 349 -9.51 -8.25 -37.20
CA HIS A 349 -9.68 -7.96 -38.63
C HIS A 349 -10.70 -6.83 -38.86
N GLN A 350 -11.85 -6.89 -38.18
CA GLN A 350 -12.86 -5.82 -38.26
C GLN A 350 -12.31 -4.47 -37.78
N ALA A 351 -11.56 -4.44 -36.68
CA ALA A 351 -10.99 -3.20 -36.14
C ALA A 351 -10.01 -2.55 -37.13
N VAL A 352 -9.15 -3.35 -37.78
CA VAL A 352 -8.18 -2.86 -38.79
C VAL A 352 -8.88 -2.37 -40.05
N GLU A 353 -9.91 -3.08 -40.53
CA GLU A 353 -10.67 -2.67 -41.71
C GLU A 353 -11.48 -1.39 -41.49
N GLU A 354 -12.04 -1.18 -40.30
CA GLU A 354 -12.71 0.07 -39.95
C GLU A 354 -11.72 1.24 -39.88
N GLU A 355 -10.54 1.04 -39.31
CA GLU A 355 -9.52 2.09 -39.28
C GLU A 355 -9.02 2.44 -40.69
N ARG A 356 -8.77 1.45 -41.55
CA ARG A 356 -8.40 1.67 -42.96
C ARG A 356 -9.46 2.49 -43.70
N LYS A 357 -10.74 2.20 -43.46
CA LYS A 357 -11.85 2.97 -44.05
C LYS A 357 -11.86 4.42 -43.56
N GLU A 358 -11.70 4.64 -42.26
CA GLU A 358 -11.65 5.99 -41.68
C GLU A 358 -10.43 6.78 -42.17
N GLN A 359 -9.27 6.14 -42.29
CA GLN A 359 -8.07 6.75 -42.88
C GLN A 359 -8.32 7.14 -44.35
N ALA A 360 -8.89 6.23 -45.14
CA ALA A 360 -9.25 6.52 -46.53
C ALA A 360 -10.31 7.63 -46.66
N GLU A 361 -11.28 7.71 -45.74
CA GLU A 361 -12.24 8.80 -45.68
C GLU A 361 -11.60 10.12 -45.25
N ALA A 362 -10.70 10.10 -44.27
CA ALA A 362 -9.97 11.28 -43.83
C ALA A 362 -9.04 11.80 -44.93
N GLU A 363 -8.40 10.92 -45.70
CA GLU A 363 -7.63 11.27 -46.89
C GLU A 363 -8.51 11.85 -47.99
N LYS A 364 -9.71 11.30 -48.23
CA LYS A 364 -10.69 11.89 -49.15
C LYS A 364 -11.18 13.27 -48.69
N ARG A 365 -11.30 13.49 -47.38
CA ARG A 365 -11.67 14.80 -46.78
C ARG A 365 -10.51 15.80 -46.79
N LYS A 366 -9.26 15.33 -46.79
CA LYS A 366 -8.06 16.14 -47.10
C LYS A 366 -8.04 16.45 -48.60
N VAL A 367 -9.01 17.25 -49.04
CA VAL A 367 -9.06 17.78 -50.41
C VAL A 367 -7.79 18.56 -50.67
N VAL A 368 -6.97 18.07 -51.60
CA VAL A 368 -5.74 18.73 -52.05
C VAL A 368 -6.14 19.95 -52.88
N PHE A 369 -5.86 21.16 -52.37
CA PHE A 369 -6.02 22.38 -53.15
C PHE A 369 -4.89 22.49 -54.17
N HIS A 370 -5.21 22.30 -55.44
CA HIS A 370 -4.28 22.59 -56.54
C HIS A 370 -4.21 24.10 -56.74
N LEU A 371 -3.23 24.76 -56.10
CA LEU A 371 -2.96 26.19 -56.22
C LEU A 371 -2.74 26.63 -57.68
N ASP A 372 -2.22 25.75 -58.53
CA ASP A 372 -2.01 25.99 -59.96
C ASP A 372 -3.31 26.26 -60.75
N GLN A 373 -4.45 25.78 -60.23
CA GLN A 373 -5.76 26.04 -60.84
C GLN A 373 -6.33 27.40 -60.42
N LEU A 374 -5.93 27.95 -59.27
CA LEU A 374 -6.37 29.26 -58.80
C LEU A 374 -5.80 30.39 -59.66
N ASP A 375 -4.56 30.26 -60.14
CA ASP A 375 -3.96 31.25 -61.04
C ASP A 375 -4.63 31.27 -62.40
N ARG A 376 -5.04 30.10 -62.92
CA ARG A 376 -5.85 30.02 -64.15
C ARG A 376 -7.22 30.64 -63.96
N ILE A 377 -7.89 30.36 -62.84
CA ILE A 377 -9.20 30.97 -62.53
C ILE A 377 -9.07 32.50 -62.41
N ARG A 378 -7.99 33.02 -61.80
CA ARG A 378 -7.72 34.47 -61.72
C ARG A 378 -7.44 35.09 -63.09
N GLN A 379 -6.66 34.41 -63.94
CA GLN A 379 -6.38 34.86 -65.30
C GLN A 379 -7.65 34.86 -66.17
N ASP A 380 -8.45 33.81 -66.12
CA ASP A 380 -9.69 33.69 -66.88
C ASP A 380 -10.74 34.73 -66.40
N ALA A 381 -10.81 34.98 -65.09
CA ALA A 381 -11.66 36.02 -64.52
C ALA A 381 -11.20 37.42 -64.94
N ALA A 382 -9.89 37.70 -64.94
CA ALA A 382 -9.34 38.98 -65.40
C ALA A 382 -9.65 39.22 -66.90
N VAL A 383 -9.46 38.20 -67.74
CA VAL A 383 -9.79 38.28 -69.17
C VAL A 383 -11.29 38.49 -69.41
N THR A 384 -12.15 37.86 -68.59
CA THR A 384 -13.61 38.01 -68.71
C THR A 384 -14.07 39.39 -68.25
N ARG A 385 -13.50 39.90 -67.16
CA ARG A 385 -13.70 41.27 -66.66
C ARG A 385 -13.31 42.31 -67.73
N ASP A 386 -12.12 42.19 -68.29
CA ASP A 386 -11.58 43.15 -69.26
C ASP A 386 -12.34 43.16 -70.60
N LYS A 387 -13.07 42.07 -70.92
CA LYS A 387 -13.96 41.97 -72.08
C LYS A 387 -15.36 42.54 -71.84
N LEU A 388 -15.78 42.64 -70.57
CA LEU A 388 -17.08 43.15 -70.17
C LEU A 388 -17.03 44.63 -69.74
N MET A 389 -15.83 45.17 -69.50
CA MET A 389 -15.63 46.60 -69.23
C MET A 389 -15.86 47.45 -70.49
N THR A 390 -16.52 48.59 -70.31
CA THR A 390 -16.69 49.62 -71.33
C THR A 390 -15.44 50.52 -71.42
N GLU A 391 -15.25 51.24 -72.53
CA GLU A 391 -14.02 52.04 -72.78
C GLU A 391 -13.82 53.18 -71.77
N GLU A 392 -14.88 53.64 -71.10
CA GLU A 392 -14.83 54.63 -70.01
C GLU A 392 -14.31 54.02 -68.69
N GLU A 393 -14.70 52.78 -68.35
CA GLU A 393 -14.27 52.08 -67.13
C GLU A 393 -12.80 51.64 -67.19
N ARG A 394 -12.28 51.35 -68.39
CA ARG A 394 -10.86 50.98 -68.60
C ARG A 394 -9.89 52.13 -68.31
N ARG A 395 -10.36 53.38 -68.31
CA ARG A 395 -9.55 54.58 -68.02
C ARG A 395 -9.49 54.93 -66.54
N GLU A 396 -10.48 54.52 -65.75
CA GLU A 396 -10.51 54.79 -64.30
C GLU A 396 -9.54 53.90 -63.51
N GLU A 397 -9.18 52.70 -64.00
CA GLU A 397 -8.21 51.80 -63.35
C GLU A 397 -6.74 52.31 -63.34
N VAL A 398 -6.40 53.38 -64.08
CA VAL A 398 -5.01 53.89 -64.22
C VAL A 398 -4.63 54.91 -63.12
N LEU A 399 -5.56 55.31 -62.25
CA LEU A 399 -5.28 56.27 -61.18
C LEU A 399 -4.80 55.56 -59.89
N PRO A 400 -3.80 56.12 -59.17
CA PRO A 400 -3.25 55.45 -57.99
C PRO A 400 -4.27 55.40 -56.85
N ALA A 401 -4.42 54.20 -56.28
CA ALA A 401 -5.40 53.87 -55.25
C ALA A 401 -5.22 54.67 -53.95
N ILE A 402 -6.35 55.10 -53.37
CA ILE A 402 -6.45 55.63 -52.01
C ILE A 402 -6.59 54.41 -51.05
N PRO A 403 -5.97 54.41 -49.85
CA PRO A 403 -6.06 53.27 -48.94
C PRO A 403 -7.46 53.17 -48.32
N GLU A 404 -8.14 52.04 -48.53
CA GLU A 404 -9.38 51.71 -47.83
C GLU A 404 -9.10 51.21 -46.41
N GLN A 405 -9.80 51.80 -45.44
CA GLN A 405 -9.98 51.21 -44.11
C GLN A 405 -11.02 50.08 -44.16
N PRO A 406 -10.91 49.07 -43.28
CA PRO A 406 -11.82 47.94 -43.29
C PRO A 406 -13.13 48.32 -42.59
N ASP A 407 -14.26 48.04 -43.22
CA ASP A 407 -15.56 48.05 -42.54
C ASP A 407 -16.15 46.61 -42.50
N PRO A 408 -16.86 46.27 -41.40
CA PRO A 408 -17.25 44.94 -41.01
C PRO A 408 -18.62 44.58 -41.60
N SER A 409 -19.09 43.38 -41.24
CA SER A 409 -20.38 42.77 -41.60
C SER A 409 -20.38 41.85 -42.82
N ALA A 410 -19.72 40.71 -42.66
CA ALA A 410 -20.42 39.45 -42.89
C ALA A 410 -21.08 39.01 -41.57
N THR A 411 -22.20 39.64 -41.25
CA THR A 411 -23.30 39.00 -40.51
C THR A 411 -23.94 37.93 -41.40
N TRP A 412 -24.95 37.26 -40.84
CA TRP A 412 -25.90 36.35 -41.51
C TRP A 412 -25.45 34.87 -41.55
N GLU A 413 -26.18 33.90 -41.01
CA GLU A 413 -27.45 33.92 -40.29
C GLU A 413 -27.79 32.49 -39.87
N ARG A 414 -28.84 32.38 -39.04
CA ARG A 414 -29.76 31.23 -38.89
C ARG A 414 -29.30 30.17 -37.87
N GLY A 415 -29.95 30.01 -36.74
CA GLY A 415 -31.24 30.50 -36.31
C GLY A 415 -32.06 29.35 -35.72
N ASN A 416 -32.79 29.71 -34.67
CA ASN A 416 -33.97 29.05 -34.13
C ASN A 416 -33.79 27.73 -33.36
N ARG A 417 -34.49 27.53 -32.25
CA ARG A 417 -35.31 28.38 -31.35
C ARG A 417 -35.87 27.42 -30.28
N LEU A 418 -35.94 27.90 -29.03
CA LEU A 418 -37.02 27.69 -28.04
C LEU A 418 -37.32 26.22 -27.63
N ALA A 419 -37.74 25.87 -26.41
CA ALA A 419 -38.31 26.51 -25.24
C ALA A 419 -37.99 25.56 -24.06
N GLY A 420 -38.12 25.85 -22.78
CA GLY A 420 -38.65 26.96 -21.98
C GLY A 420 -38.51 26.52 -20.52
N SER A 421 -38.30 27.47 -19.61
CA SER A 421 -38.52 27.30 -18.16
C SER A 421 -40.04 27.12 -17.88
N PRO A 422 -40.56 26.88 -16.65
CA PRO A 422 -39.91 26.94 -15.33
C PRO A 422 -40.44 25.91 -14.27
N ASP A 423 -39.94 26.06 -13.03
CA ASP A 423 -40.70 26.06 -11.76
C ASP A 423 -41.03 24.78 -10.95
N GLY A 424 -41.09 24.98 -9.63
CA GLY A 424 -41.77 24.17 -8.60
C GLY A 424 -40.94 23.05 -7.94
N SER A 425 -40.45 23.17 -6.70
CA SER A 425 -41.11 23.16 -5.38
C SER A 425 -41.64 21.79 -4.89
N ASP A 426 -41.30 21.51 -3.63
CA ASP A 426 -42.00 20.69 -2.62
C ASP A 426 -41.66 19.20 -2.38
N TRP A 427 -41.05 18.99 -1.21
CA TRP A 427 -41.42 18.18 -0.03
C TRP A 427 -41.89 16.70 -0.09
N GLU A 428 -41.49 16.01 1.00
CA GLU A 428 -41.95 14.75 1.63
C GLU A 428 -41.38 13.43 1.10
N ASP A 429 -40.53 12.74 1.88
CA ASP A 429 -40.82 11.83 3.02
C ASP A 429 -41.33 10.45 2.56
N THR A 430 -40.58 9.39 2.89
CA THR A 430 -41.15 8.10 3.34
C THR A 430 -40.05 7.18 3.87
N SER A 431 -40.21 6.88 5.15
CA SER A 431 -39.64 5.79 5.94
C SER A 431 -39.73 4.40 5.27
N ALA A 432 -38.68 3.58 5.40
CA ALA A 432 -38.81 2.11 5.44
C ALA A 432 -37.62 1.44 6.14
N ARG A 433 -37.83 1.13 7.42
CA ARG A 433 -37.01 0.29 8.29
C ARG A 433 -37.20 -1.18 7.92
N ALA A 434 -36.11 -1.95 7.81
CA ALA A 434 -36.14 -3.40 7.88
C ALA A 434 -34.88 -3.91 8.61
N SER A 435 -35.08 -4.30 9.87
CA SER A 435 -34.13 -4.99 10.74
C SER A 435 -34.13 -6.50 10.46
N SER A 436 -33.00 -7.17 10.70
CA SER A 436 -32.91 -8.59 11.11
C SER A 436 -31.46 -8.98 11.45
N PRO A 437 -31.22 -10.03 12.27
CA PRO A 437 -30.41 -9.92 13.49
C PRO A 437 -29.09 -10.71 13.50
N ALA A 438 -28.33 -10.46 14.57
CA ALA A 438 -27.10 -11.11 14.99
C ALA A 438 -27.33 -12.57 15.48
N GLY A 439 -26.32 -13.42 15.29
CA GLY A 439 -26.23 -14.76 15.88
C GLY A 439 -24.92 -14.92 16.66
N GLU A 440 -25.05 -15.39 17.90
CA GLU A 440 -24.02 -15.63 18.91
C GLU A 440 -23.16 -16.88 18.64
N ASN A 441 -21.92 -16.88 19.17
CA ASN A 441 -21.03 -18.04 19.27
C ASN A 441 -21.13 -18.70 20.68
N PRO A 442 -20.99 -20.05 20.81
CA PRO A 442 -20.92 -20.74 22.10
C PRO A 442 -19.48 -20.89 22.67
N PRO A 443 -19.31 -21.30 23.96
CA PRO A 443 -18.10 -21.12 24.78
C PRO A 443 -17.14 -22.33 24.84
N ALA A 444 -15.92 -22.08 25.35
CA ALA A 444 -14.79 -23.03 25.50
C ALA A 444 -14.81 -23.88 26.80
N PRO A 445 -14.20 -25.09 26.83
CA PRO A 445 -14.05 -25.92 28.04
C PRO A 445 -12.62 -25.94 28.65
N GLU A 446 -12.50 -26.67 29.77
CA GLU A 446 -11.64 -26.49 30.96
C GLU A 446 -10.19 -27.07 30.92
N SER A 447 -9.39 -26.65 31.91
CA SER A 447 -7.93 -26.85 32.13
C SER A 447 -7.44 -28.29 32.29
N SER A 448 -6.44 -28.70 31.49
CA SER A 448 -5.71 -29.97 31.57
C SER A 448 -4.36 -29.82 32.28
N GLY A 449 -4.02 -30.76 33.17
CA GLY A 449 -2.78 -30.78 33.99
C GLY A 449 -1.47 -31.03 33.24
N LEU A 450 -1.32 -30.47 32.05
CA LEU A 450 -0.11 -30.44 31.22
C LEU A 450 0.74 -29.19 31.58
N PRO A 451 2.05 -29.17 31.23
CA PRO A 451 2.88 -27.98 31.43
C PRO A 451 2.24 -26.75 30.78
N TRP A 452 2.28 -25.62 31.49
CA TRP A 452 1.66 -24.34 31.10
C TRP A 452 0.15 -24.41 30.85
N ASN A 453 -0.55 -25.39 31.44
CA ASN A 453 -2.01 -25.55 31.31
C ASN A 453 -2.49 -25.72 29.85
N LEU A 454 -1.60 -26.23 28.99
CA LEU A 454 -1.90 -26.52 27.60
C LEU A 454 -2.96 -27.61 27.49
N THR A 455 -3.84 -27.52 26.48
CA THR A 455 -4.72 -28.64 26.11
C THR A 455 -3.91 -29.79 25.50
N GLU A 456 -4.45 -31.01 25.49
CA GLU A 456 -3.78 -32.15 24.84
C GLU A 456 -3.45 -31.86 23.37
N ASP A 457 -4.34 -31.16 22.68
CA ASP A 457 -4.16 -30.77 21.28
C ASP A 457 -3.10 -29.66 21.12
N GLU A 458 -3.05 -28.67 22.01
CA GLU A 458 -2.01 -27.63 22.00
C GLU A 458 -0.62 -28.20 22.31
N TYR A 459 -0.52 -29.10 23.29
CA TYR A 459 0.73 -29.77 23.64
C TYR A 459 1.24 -30.63 22.48
N HIS A 460 0.35 -31.38 21.82
CA HIS A 460 0.68 -32.18 20.65
C HIS A 460 1.14 -31.29 19.47
N TYR A 461 0.49 -30.15 19.27
CA TYR A 461 0.84 -29.18 18.24
C TYR A 461 2.21 -28.55 18.47
N LEU A 462 2.49 -28.07 19.69
CA LEU A 462 3.77 -27.50 20.08
C LEU A 462 4.92 -28.52 19.97
N LYS A 463 4.67 -29.78 20.36
CA LYS A 463 5.62 -30.87 20.22
C LYS A 463 5.96 -31.16 18.75
N ASP A 464 4.96 -31.22 17.87
CA ASP A 464 5.21 -31.45 16.45
C ASP A 464 6.01 -30.31 15.82
N LEU A 465 5.75 -29.05 16.21
CA LEU A 465 6.54 -27.89 15.79
C LEU A 465 8.00 -27.95 16.29
N LEU A 466 8.23 -28.31 17.56
CA LEU A 466 9.57 -28.38 18.18
C LEU A 466 10.49 -29.44 17.55
N TYR A 467 9.92 -30.53 17.04
CA TYR A 467 10.65 -31.66 16.46
C TYR A 467 10.50 -31.77 14.94
N GLY A 468 9.89 -30.77 14.28
CA GLY A 468 9.75 -30.71 12.82
C GLY A 468 8.89 -31.82 12.22
N ARG A 469 7.83 -32.24 12.93
CA ARG A 469 6.87 -33.25 12.49
C ARG A 469 5.69 -32.62 11.73
N ASP A 470 4.92 -33.45 11.03
CA ASP A 470 3.80 -32.99 10.20
C ASP A 470 2.61 -32.50 11.06
N THR A 471 2.20 -31.25 10.84
CA THR A 471 1.11 -30.57 11.56
C THR A 471 -0.23 -30.60 10.82
N SER A 472 -0.32 -31.34 9.70
CA SER A 472 -1.53 -31.46 8.87
C SER A 472 -2.74 -32.08 9.57
N TRP A 473 -2.53 -32.75 10.71
CA TRP A 473 -3.59 -33.36 11.54
C TRP A 473 -4.52 -32.33 12.19
N THR A 474 -4.09 -31.07 12.34
CA THR A 474 -4.93 -29.99 12.88
C THR A 474 -6.19 -29.77 12.04
N GLY A 475 -6.05 -29.83 10.72
CA GLY A 475 -7.15 -29.70 9.76
C GLY A 475 -8.15 -30.86 9.80
N THR A 476 -7.74 -32.08 10.15
CA THR A 476 -8.65 -33.24 10.25
C THR A 476 -9.46 -33.24 11.55
N LYS A 477 -9.00 -32.54 12.60
CA LYS A 477 -9.74 -32.29 13.84
C LYS A 477 -10.58 -31.00 13.81
N GLY A 478 -10.51 -30.20 12.74
CA GLY A 478 -11.22 -28.92 12.63
C GLY A 478 -10.62 -27.81 13.49
N LEU A 479 -9.36 -27.95 13.93
CA LEU A 479 -8.64 -26.96 14.70
C LEU A 479 -7.84 -26.05 13.76
N MET A 480 -7.92 -24.74 13.97
CA MET A 480 -7.13 -23.79 13.19
C MET A 480 -5.73 -23.62 13.79
N PRO A 481 -4.66 -23.82 13.02
CA PRO A 481 -3.28 -23.57 13.43
C PRO A 481 -3.04 -22.20 14.09
N SER A 482 -3.70 -21.15 13.58
CA SER A 482 -3.61 -19.80 14.15
C SER A 482 -4.17 -19.72 15.57
N ILE A 483 -5.34 -20.32 15.81
CA ILE A 483 -5.99 -20.33 17.14
C ILE A 483 -5.17 -21.15 18.14
N LEU A 484 -4.58 -22.27 17.70
CA LEU A 484 -3.69 -23.07 18.55
C LEU A 484 -2.41 -22.30 18.89
N THR A 485 -1.84 -21.58 17.92
CA THR A 485 -0.64 -20.76 18.12
C THR A 485 -0.89 -19.62 19.10
N ASP A 486 -2.01 -18.90 18.93
CA ASP A 486 -2.40 -17.81 19.82
C ASP A 486 -2.69 -18.32 21.24
N SER A 487 -3.41 -19.46 21.37
CA SER A 487 -3.70 -20.05 22.67
C SER A 487 -2.45 -20.61 23.38
N ILE A 488 -1.49 -21.18 22.63
CA ILE A 488 -0.21 -21.63 23.20
C ILE A 488 0.60 -20.42 23.68
N ASN A 489 0.68 -19.38 22.85
CA ASN A 489 1.39 -18.15 23.20
C ASN A 489 0.78 -17.49 24.43
N GLU A 490 -0.55 -17.38 24.52
CA GLU A 490 -1.25 -16.80 25.68
C GLU A 490 -0.95 -17.59 26.98
N LYS A 491 -0.95 -18.92 26.90
CA LYS A 491 -0.69 -19.80 28.06
C LYS A 491 0.78 -19.85 28.47
N CYS A 492 1.70 -19.81 27.51
CA CYS A 492 3.13 -19.73 27.79
C CYS A 492 3.56 -18.32 28.24
N TYR A 493 2.77 -17.28 27.98
CA TYR A 493 3.08 -15.90 28.33
C TYR A 493 3.25 -15.68 29.85
N GLU A 494 2.51 -16.41 30.69
CA GLU A 494 2.61 -16.28 32.15
C GLU A 494 4.01 -16.65 32.69
N GLU A 495 4.71 -17.59 32.03
CA GLU A 495 6.02 -18.08 32.45
C GLU A 495 7.17 -17.35 31.73
N PHE A 496 7.05 -17.14 30.42
CA PHE A 496 8.12 -16.57 29.60
C PHE A 496 8.05 -15.04 29.49
N GLY A 497 6.88 -14.43 29.75
CA GLY A 497 6.66 -12.99 29.58
C GLY A 497 6.75 -12.50 28.14
N ASP A 498 6.74 -13.43 27.17
CA ASP A 498 6.89 -13.21 25.73
C ASP A 498 6.18 -14.32 24.94
N THR A 499 5.97 -14.10 23.64
CA THR A 499 5.45 -15.14 22.72
C THR A 499 6.55 -16.13 22.38
N VAL A 500 6.23 -17.42 22.35
CA VAL A 500 7.18 -18.51 22.09
C VAL A 500 7.09 -19.07 20.66
N LEU A 501 5.97 -18.81 19.99
CA LEU A 501 5.71 -19.16 18.58
C LEU A 501 5.53 -17.88 17.74
N GLU A 502 6.20 -17.81 16.60
CA GLU A 502 6.02 -16.76 15.59
C GLU A 502 4.84 -17.09 14.66
N ALA A 503 4.01 -16.09 14.37
CA ALA A 503 2.90 -16.24 13.44
C ALA A 503 3.40 -16.41 11.98
N GLY A 504 3.15 -17.58 11.40
CA GLY A 504 3.49 -17.94 10.02
C GLY A 504 2.61 -19.08 9.49
N ASP A 505 2.69 -19.40 8.20
CA ASP A 505 2.03 -20.56 7.60
C ASP A 505 3.08 -21.54 7.03
N PRO A 506 3.55 -22.54 7.79
CA PRO A 506 3.22 -22.85 9.19
C PRO A 506 4.01 -22.00 10.22
N PRO A 507 3.52 -21.88 11.46
CA PRO A 507 4.18 -21.11 12.52
C PRO A 507 5.50 -21.77 12.94
N SER A 508 6.48 -20.97 13.35
CA SER A 508 7.81 -21.42 13.77
C SER A 508 8.06 -21.13 15.25
N VAL A 509 8.79 -22.03 15.91
CA VAL A 509 9.27 -21.80 17.28
C VAL A 509 10.38 -20.77 17.24
N ILE A 510 10.31 -19.78 18.12
CA ILE A 510 11.34 -18.74 18.24
C ILE A 510 12.63 -19.37 18.80
N GLU A 511 13.76 -19.14 18.12
CA GLU A 511 15.05 -19.79 18.40
C GLU A 511 15.52 -19.59 19.85
N ASP A 512 15.21 -18.44 20.45
CA ASP A 512 15.63 -18.06 21.80
C ASP A 512 14.91 -18.89 22.90
N TYR A 513 13.69 -19.37 22.65
CA TYR A 513 12.91 -20.19 23.59
C TYR A 513 13.01 -21.69 23.30
N LEU A 514 13.70 -22.08 22.24
CA LEU A 514 13.78 -23.46 21.76
C LEU A 514 14.44 -24.39 22.79
N GLU A 515 15.49 -23.95 23.48
CA GLU A 515 16.16 -24.75 24.51
C GLU A 515 15.29 -24.95 25.76
N ASP A 516 14.59 -23.89 26.21
CA ASP A 516 13.71 -23.93 27.38
C ASP A 516 12.46 -24.79 27.12
N LEU A 517 11.88 -24.69 25.91
CA LEU A 517 10.75 -25.52 25.47
C LEU A 517 11.15 -27.00 25.36
N LYS A 518 12.33 -27.32 24.83
CA LYS A 518 12.85 -28.70 24.76
C LYS A 518 13.25 -29.26 26.12
N GLY A 519 13.56 -28.40 27.09
CA GLY A 519 13.78 -28.80 28.49
C GLY A 519 12.51 -29.30 29.19
N THR A 520 11.33 -28.88 28.71
CA THR A 520 10.03 -29.19 29.33
C THR A 520 9.21 -30.20 28.50
N ILE A 521 9.35 -30.20 27.17
CA ILE A 521 8.63 -31.09 26.24
C ILE A 521 9.58 -32.15 25.68
N GLU A 522 9.49 -33.37 26.22
CA GLU A 522 10.26 -34.53 25.74
C GLU A 522 9.78 -35.02 24.34
N PRO A 523 10.70 -35.59 23.51
CA PRO A 523 10.45 -35.96 22.10
C PRO A 523 9.39 -37.02 21.81
#